data_AF-A0AA39PAC5-F1
#
_entry.id   AF-A0AA39PAC5-F1
#
_cell.length_a   1.000
_cell.length_b   1.000
_cell.length_c   1.000
_cell.angle_alpha   90.00
_cell.angle_beta   90.00
_cell.angle_gamma   90.00
#
_symmetry.space_group_name_H-M   'P 1'
#
loop_
_entity.id
_entity.type
_entity.pdbx_description
1 polymer ?
#
loop_
_entity_poly.entity_id
_entity_poly.type
_entity_poly.pdbx_seq_one_letter_code
_entity_poly.pdbx_strand_id
1 'polypeptide(L)'
;MITYMTATTTLMSAPSSSSLFLTPRKKTATLMNTQPAVSTPTLDAIHHWCVMQEEAATVLCFVRDIHAMTQTLVKGMLYGVLKCPLMNYPDRIIFWIGKVPCRRVNFVGMVVGVQDTGKRIKITVDDGTAVIDCVPSSVVPSTPASSSSSKSTSLPASSATIRIGHLVRVIGRVEERHDTKEIRFDSVEQCESFNDEPYHWQKVSSLHKTYYSSPEPFIIPSATNQAQNQDFFSRVSQASINDELFSPIQERQAPCSSQSPQKFAHPSRLRSSQLTDNTFRLYLKYYMENLPHAPSQVEDMSDTDIELDATPHLRHHHLRMPSDMHGFTLSYLRRVPELSDMAKLVVHANIKRLRRIEREAAKSSSQSLRKSQKPSRQSLGAKKKQMFIKALVDLMQEGSIVLWDGPNHPLSTASLPGPWKSTSTQYTPASIDISSTTTTSTFMSMLQNDDDDPLSDPEPLEDSYVPITPQYTANVVENTMVKMNALPLERRRPLYQKRITEFLQRTDDRWRNLGDWAVRDALELLRIEKRVRLTGPKGPWELCS
;
A
#
# COMPACT_ATOMS: atom_id res chain seq x y z
N MET A 1 -56.11 -30.52 0.76
CA MET A 1 -56.00 -31.19 2.07
C MET A 1 -54.61 -31.79 2.17
N ILE A 2 -53.60 -30.98 2.52
CA ILE A 2 -52.22 -31.43 2.80
C ILE A 2 -51.71 -30.51 3.91
N THR A 3 -51.33 -31.11 5.03
CA THR A 3 -50.93 -30.47 6.29
C THR A 3 -49.40 -30.43 6.36
N TYR A 4 -48.82 -29.29 6.72
CA TYR A 4 -47.38 -29.14 6.95
C TYR A 4 -47.03 -29.55 8.39
N MET A 5 -45.99 -30.38 8.56
CA MET A 5 -45.35 -30.66 9.84
C MET A 5 -44.04 -29.87 9.98
N THR A 6 -43.95 -29.06 11.03
CA THR A 6 -42.74 -28.40 11.53
C THR A 6 -42.08 -29.28 12.59
N ALA A 7 -40.78 -29.54 12.46
CA ALA A 7 -39.98 -30.25 13.47
C ALA A 7 -39.26 -29.26 14.40
N THR A 8 -39.45 -29.45 15.70
CA THR A 8 -38.77 -28.74 16.80
C THR A 8 -37.76 -29.70 17.44
N THR A 9 -36.49 -29.32 17.50
CA THR A 9 -35.42 -30.16 18.06
C THR A 9 -35.17 -29.79 19.52
N THR A 10 -35.50 -30.71 20.42
CA THR A 10 -35.29 -30.63 21.88
C THR A 10 -33.98 -31.31 22.25
N LEU A 11 -33.11 -30.62 22.99
CA LEU A 11 -31.87 -31.15 23.56
C LEU A 11 -32.16 -31.94 24.85
N MET A 12 -31.83 -33.23 24.86
CA MET A 12 -31.84 -34.07 26.06
C MET A 12 -30.46 -34.14 26.71
N SER A 13 -30.42 -33.94 28.03
CA SER A 13 -29.31 -34.22 28.93
C SER A 13 -29.38 -35.66 29.45
N ALA A 14 -28.24 -36.35 29.55
CA ALA A 14 -27.98 -37.49 30.45
C ALA A 14 -26.45 -37.79 30.49
N PRO A 15 -25.92 -38.70 31.33
CA PRO A 15 -25.53 -38.39 32.70
C PRO A 15 -24.07 -38.81 33.05
N SER A 16 -23.72 -38.50 34.30
CA SER A 16 -22.54 -38.86 35.07
C SER A 16 -22.05 -40.32 35.00
N SER A 17 -20.73 -40.52 35.03
CA SER A 17 -20.00 -41.34 36.03
C SER A 17 -18.57 -41.62 35.56
N SER A 18 -17.56 -41.32 36.38
CA SER A 18 -16.65 -42.34 36.94
C SER A 18 -15.46 -41.68 37.63
N SER A 19 -15.41 -41.90 38.95
CA SER A 19 -14.31 -41.64 39.86
C SER A 19 -13.15 -42.60 39.58
N LEU A 20 -11.93 -42.07 39.45
CA LEU A 20 -10.69 -42.84 39.56
C LEU A 20 -9.77 -42.18 40.59
N PHE A 21 -9.51 -42.94 41.65
CA PHE A 21 -8.54 -42.67 42.69
C PHE A 21 -7.13 -42.61 42.11
N LEU A 22 -6.42 -41.49 42.33
CA LEU A 22 -4.96 -41.43 42.26
C LEU A 22 -4.40 -40.80 43.54
N THR A 23 -3.44 -41.54 44.10
CA THR A 23 -2.71 -41.33 45.35
C THR A 23 -1.95 -40.00 45.44
N PRO A 24 -1.72 -39.46 46.66
CA PRO A 24 -1.06 -38.17 46.85
C PRO A 24 0.46 -38.29 46.62
N ARG A 25 0.94 -37.68 45.52
CA ARG A 25 2.37 -37.46 45.30
C ARG A 25 2.77 -36.13 45.96
N LYS A 26 3.60 -36.23 47.00
CA LYS A 26 4.19 -35.13 47.78
C LYS A 26 4.92 -34.16 46.83
N LYS A 27 4.26 -33.05 46.47
CA LYS A 27 4.88 -31.96 45.69
C LYS A 27 5.60 -31.02 46.65
N THR A 28 6.91 -30.92 46.46
CA THR A 28 7.80 -29.90 46.99
C THR A 28 7.20 -28.51 46.74
N ALA A 29 7.05 -27.72 47.80
CA ALA A 29 6.56 -26.35 47.74
C ALA A 29 7.55 -25.47 46.97
N THR A 30 7.30 -25.28 45.68
CA THR A 30 7.91 -24.19 44.92
C THR A 30 7.22 -22.91 45.35
N LEU A 31 7.96 -21.99 45.97
CA LEU A 31 7.55 -20.62 46.24
C LEU A 31 7.00 -20.01 44.94
N MET A 32 5.67 -19.94 44.82
CA MET A 32 5.04 -19.16 43.77
C MET A 32 5.33 -17.70 44.10
N ASN A 33 6.25 -17.13 43.32
CA ASN A 33 6.52 -15.70 43.31
C ASN A 33 5.27 -15.01 42.77
N THR A 34 4.37 -14.61 43.67
CA THR A 34 3.15 -13.86 43.37
C THR A 34 3.59 -12.50 42.83
N GLN A 35 3.77 -12.40 41.52
CA GLN A 35 4.11 -11.15 40.86
C GLN A 35 2.95 -10.16 41.12
N PRO A 36 3.23 -8.97 41.71
CA PRO A 36 2.18 -8.03 42.05
C PRO A 36 1.39 -7.67 40.79
N ALA A 37 0.06 -7.70 40.88
CA ALA A 37 -0.83 -7.34 39.78
C ALA A 37 -0.45 -5.94 39.26
N VAL A 38 -0.14 -5.84 37.97
CA VAL A 38 0.24 -4.58 37.32
C VAL A 38 -0.97 -3.65 37.36
N SER A 39 -0.94 -2.66 38.25
CA SER A 39 -2.00 -1.66 38.37
C SER A 39 -2.09 -0.84 37.08
N THR A 40 -3.29 -0.69 36.53
CA THR A 40 -3.54 0.16 35.36
C THR A 40 -3.12 1.61 35.66
N PRO A 41 -2.32 2.26 34.79
CA PRO A 41 -1.84 3.61 35.05
C PRO A 41 -3.00 4.60 35.14
N THR A 42 -2.92 5.53 36.10
CA THR A 42 -3.91 6.60 36.24
C THR A 42 -3.80 7.58 35.06
N LEU A 43 -4.92 8.21 34.69
CA LEU A 43 -4.95 9.17 33.59
C LEU A 43 -3.99 10.36 33.80
N ASP A 44 -3.80 10.79 35.05
CA ASP A 44 -2.82 11.81 35.42
C ASP A 44 -1.38 11.34 35.19
N ALA A 45 -1.07 10.08 35.50
CA ALA A 45 0.25 9.51 35.21
C ALA A 45 0.51 9.43 33.71
N ILE A 46 -0.51 9.08 32.91
CA ILE A 46 -0.43 9.06 31.45
C ILE A 46 -0.22 10.47 30.90
N HIS A 47 -0.98 11.45 31.37
CA HIS A 47 -0.79 12.85 31.00
C HIS A 47 0.64 13.32 31.29
N HIS A 48 1.12 13.06 32.51
CA HIS A 48 2.46 13.42 32.93
C HIS A 48 3.52 12.76 32.05
N TRP A 49 3.35 11.47 31.71
CA TRP A 49 4.23 10.77 30.78
C TRP A 49 4.24 11.42 29.39
N CYS A 50 3.08 11.72 28.81
CA CYS A 50 3.00 12.37 27.49
C CYS A 50 3.67 13.75 27.45
N VAL A 51 3.67 14.48 28.56
CA VAL A 51 4.30 15.80 28.68
C VAL A 51 5.81 15.67 28.93
N MET A 52 6.24 14.78 29.81
CA MET A 52 7.66 14.65 30.17
C MET A 52 8.48 13.90 29.11
N GLN A 53 7.83 13.04 28.32
CA GLN A 53 8.46 12.20 27.32
C GLN A 53 7.94 12.56 25.92
N GLU A 54 8.06 13.84 25.53
CA GLU A 54 7.46 14.35 24.29
C GLU A 54 7.87 13.55 23.04
N GLU A 55 9.11 13.09 22.96
CA GLU A 55 9.59 12.26 21.84
C GLU A 55 8.97 10.87 21.86
N ALA A 56 8.95 10.20 23.02
CA ALA A 56 8.35 8.86 23.15
C ALA A 56 6.82 8.89 22.98
N ALA A 57 6.19 10.04 23.25
CA ALA A 57 4.77 10.29 23.05
C ALA A 57 4.43 10.86 21.65
N THR A 58 5.41 10.89 20.74
CA THR A 58 5.20 11.21 19.32
C THR A 58 4.85 9.94 18.55
N VAL A 59 3.64 9.88 17.99
CA VAL A 59 3.16 8.68 17.27
C VAL A 59 3.30 8.83 15.76
N LEU A 60 3.71 7.75 15.09
CA LEU A 60 3.70 7.64 13.63
C LEU A 60 2.30 7.24 13.17
N CYS A 61 1.62 8.08 12.39
CA CYS A 61 0.25 7.81 12.00
C CYS A 61 -0.08 8.27 10.58
N PHE A 62 -1.26 7.88 10.10
CA PHE A 62 -1.90 8.47 8.94
C PHE A 62 -2.71 9.71 9.35
N VAL A 63 -3.01 10.58 8.39
CA VAL A 63 -3.87 11.76 8.61
C VAL A 63 -5.28 11.34 9.01
N ARG A 64 -5.80 10.25 8.42
CA ARG A 64 -7.09 9.68 8.83
C ARG A 64 -7.10 9.26 10.30
N ASP A 65 -5.98 8.76 10.81
CA ASP A 65 -5.90 8.35 12.21
C ASP A 65 -6.05 9.56 13.13
N ILE A 66 -5.44 10.70 12.78
CA ILE A 66 -5.54 11.97 13.51
C ILE A 66 -7.00 12.40 13.64
N HIS A 67 -7.75 12.38 12.53
CA HIS A 67 -9.18 12.72 12.54
C HIS A 67 -10.02 11.74 13.38
N ALA A 68 -9.61 10.47 13.44
CA ALA A 68 -10.30 9.44 14.21
C ALA A 68 -9.85 9.36 15.69
N MET A 69 -8.86 10.14 16.12
CA MET A 69 -8.36 10.10 17.49
C MET A 69 -9.45 10.49 18.49
N THR A 70 -9.65 9.64 19.49
CA THR A 70 -10.54 9.98 20.60
C THR A 70 -9.83 10.90 21.58
N GLN A 71 -10.55 11.91 22.06
CA GLN A 71 -10.04 12.88 23.01
C GLN A 71 -10.50 12.55 24.42
N THR A 72 -9.57 12.53 25.37
CA THR A 72 -9.87 12.39 26.79
C THR A 72 -9.45 13.67 27.50
N LEU A 73 -10.43 14.37 28.07
CA LEU A 73 -10.19 15.55 28.90
C LEU A 73 -9.82 15.09 30.31
N VAL A 74 -8.59 15.35 30.74
CA VAL A 74 -8.19 15.12 32.13
C VAL A 74 -8.78 16.26 32.97
N LYS A 75 -9.97 16.05 33.53
CA LYS A 75 -10.54 16.98 34.52
C LYS A 75 -9.59 17.01 35.72
N GLY A 76 -8.86 18.10 35.90
CA GLY A 76 -8.03 18.31 37.07
C GLY A 76 -8.91 18.26 38.32
N MET A 77 -8.89 17.14 39.04
CA MET A 77 -9.75 16.92 40.20
C MET A 77 -9.20 17.53 41.50
N LEU A 78 -8.04 18.21 41.44
CA LEU A 78 -7.47 18.94 42.56
C LEU A 78 -7.19 20.38 42.15
N TYR A 79 -8.19 21.25 42.35
CA TYR A 79 -8.09 22.47 43.16
C TYR A 79 -9.52 22.99 43.33
N GLY A 80 -10.30 22.27 44.14
CA GLY A 80 -11.48 22.86 44.74
C GLY A 80 -11.05 24.07 45.58
N VAL A 81 -11.75 25.19 45.39
CA VAL A 81 -11.87 26.35 46.29
C VAL A 81 -10.99 27.59 46.01
N LEU A 82 -9.90 27.52 45.25
CA LEU A 82 -9.21 28.75 44.79
C LEU A 82 -9.30 28.89 43.27
N LYS A 83 -10.39 29.49 42.80
CA LYS A 83 -10.46 30.10 41.46
C LYS A 83 -9.36 31.16 41.36
N CYS A 84 -8.18 30.78 40.90
CA CYS A 84 -7.20 31.75 40.40
C CYS A 84 -7.58 32.08 38.95
N PRO A 85 -8.14 33.28 38.64
CA PRO A 85 -8.59 33.64 37.30
C PRO A 85 -7.43 33.88 36.31
N LEU A 86 -6.19 33.68 36.74
CA LEU A 86 -4.98 34.14 36.06
C LEU A 86 -4.11 33.01 35.48
N MET A 87 -4.45 31.73 35.69
CA MET A 87 -3.77 30.63 35.00
C MET A 87 -4.75 29.89 34.10
N ASN A 88 -4.89 30.40 32.87
CA ASN A 88 -5.33 29.64 31.71
C ASN A 88 -4.31 28.52 31.47
N TYR A 89 -4.36 27.45 32.27
CA TYR A 89 -3.67 26.22 31.88
C TYR A 89 -4.40 25.70 30.65
N PRO A 90 -3.75 25.64 29.47
CA PRO A 90 -4.37 25.04 28.31
C PRO A 90 -4.74 23.61 28.71
N ASP A 91 -6.00 23.25 28.42
CA ASP A 91 -6.60 22.00 28.84
C ASP A 91 -5.65 20.82 28.62
N ARG A 92 -5.59 19.93 29.62
CA ARG A 92 -4.79 18.70 29.62
C ARG A 92 -5.46 17.67 28.69
N ILE A 93 -5.42 17.95 27.40
CA ILE A 93 -6.03 17.11 26.36
C ILE A 93 -5.04 16.01 26.00
N ILE A 94 -5.50 14.76 26.09
CA ILE A 94 -4.80 13.58 25.58
C ILE A 94 -5.59 13.03 24.41
N PHE A 95 -4.91 12.78 23.29
CA PHE A 95 -5.48 12.07 22.15
C PHE A 95 -5.07 10.61 22.19
N TRP A 96 -5.89 9.73 21.62
CA TRP A 96 -5.64 8.30 21.60
C TRP A 96 -5.71 7.76 20.18
N ILE A 97 -4.70 6.98 19.81
CA ILE A 97 -4.71 6.13 18.61
C ILE A 97 -4.76 4.67 19.04
N GLY A 98 -5.96 4.09 18.94
CA GLY A 98 -6.25 2.80 19.57
C GLY A 98 -5.95 2.88 21.07
N LYS A 99 -5.00 2.06 21.54
CA LYS A 99 -4.60 2.07 22.95
C LYS A 99 -3.54 3.10 23.32
N VAL A 100 -2.90 3.79 22.37
CA VAL A 100 -1.70 4.58 22.65
C VAL A 100 -2.06 6.05 22.89
N PRO A 101 -1.72 6.61 24.06
CA PRO A 101 -1.93 8.02 24.33
C PRO A 101 -0.84 8.85 23.64
N CYS A 102 -1.25 9.92 22.99
CA CYS A 102 -0.36 10.82 22.27
C CYS A 102 -0.79 12.28 22.39
N ARG A 103 0.19 13.16 22.21
CA ARG A 103 -0.02 14.60 22.06
C ARG A 103 0.65 15.14 20.80
N ARG A 104 1.70 14.46 20.36
CA ARG A 104 2.47 14.76 19.16
C ARG A 104 2.31 13.64 18.13
N VAL A 105 2.32 14.02 16.86
CA VAL A 105 2.23 13.13 15.72
C VAL A 105 3.38 13.37 14.77
N ASN A 106 3.77 12.33 14.04
CA ASN A 106 4.75 12.35 12.97
C ASN A 106 4.14 11.66 11.75
N PHE A 107 3.95 12.40 10.67
CA PHE A 107 3.40 11.86 9.44
C PHE A 107 4.09 12.42 8.20
N VAL A 108 3.98 11.71 7.08
CA VAL A 108 4.51 12.11 5.78
C VAL A 108 3.34 12.27 4.82
N GLY A 109 3.32 13.35 4.05
CA GLY A 109 2.32 13.59 3.04
C GLY A 109 2.69 14.71 2.09
N MET A 110 1.91 14.87 1.03
CA MET A 110 2.09 15.91 0.01
C MET A 110 1.38 17.20 0.42
N VAL A 111 2.06 18.33 0.26
CA VAL A 111 1.44 19.66 0.46
C VAL A 111 0.45 19.91 -0.67
N VAL A 112 -0.83 20.00 -0.34
CA VAL A 112 -1.91 20.27 -1.30
C VAL A 112 -2.42 21.71 -1.26
N GLY A 113 -2.09 22.45 -0.20
CA GLY A 113 -2.45 23.86 -0.06
C GLY A 113 -1.44 24.64 0.78
N VAL A 114 -1.21 25.91 0.40
CA VAL A 114 -0.43 26.86 1.19
C VAL A 114 -1.22 28.16 1.25
N GLN A 115 -1.52 28.62 2.45
CA GLN A 115 -2.21 29.88 2.72
C GLN A 115 -1.32 30.77 3.57
N ASP A 116 -0.78 31.82 2.94
CA ASP A 116 0.02 32.85 3.62
C ASP A 116 -0.88 34.06 3.93
N THR A 117 -1.07 34.35 5.21
CA THR A 117 -1.83 35.53 5.67
C THR A 117 -0.91 36.67 6.14
N GLY A 118 0.38 36.62 5.81
CA GLY A 118 1.44 37.56 6.22
C GLY A 118 1.87 37.42 7.68
N LYS A 119 0.93 37.11 8.59
CA LYS A 119 1.20 36.85 10.01
C LYS A 119 1.47 35.37 10.31
N ARG A 120 0.91 34.47 9.51
CA ARG A 120 0.97 33.02 9.69
C ARG A 120 0.92 32.36 8.32
N ILE A 121 1.70 31.30 8.16
CA ILE A 121 1.62 30.39 7.02
C ILE A 121 0.84 29.18 7.50
N LYS A 122 -0.21 28.80 6.80
CA LYS A 122 -0.98 27.57 7.03
C LYS A 122 -0.73 26.67 5.84
N ILE A 123 -0.28 25.44 6.07
CA ILE A 123 -0.12 24.44 5.00
C ILE A 123 -1.16 23.36 5.19
N THR A 124 -1.62 22.78 4.08
CA THR A 124 -2.60 21.69 4.09
C THR A 124 -1.93 20.48 3.45
N VAL A 125 -1.91 19.35 4.15
CA VAL A 125 -1.12 18.15 3.80
C VAL A 125 -2.06 16.95 3.61
N ASP A 126 -1.85 16.21 2.52
CA ASP A 126 -2.59 15.00 2.13
C ASP A 126 -1.63 13.80 2.10
N ASP A 127 -1.91 12.74 2.85
CA ASP A 127 -1.14 11.48 2.86
C ASP A 127 -1.80 10.35 2.06
N GLY A 128 -2.81 10.68 1.25
CA GLY A 128 -3.65 9.72 0.52
C GLY A 128 -4.77 9.09 1.36
N THR A 129 -4.78 9.28 2.68
CA THR A 129 -5.83 8.76 3.57
C THR A 129 -6.84 9.83 3.99
N ALA A 130 -6.38 11.07 4.18
CA ALA A 130 -7.16 12.26 4.47
C ALA A 130 -6.28 13.52 4.33
N VAL A 131 -6.89 14.68 4.53
CA VAL A 131 -6.21 15.99 4.46
C VAL A 131 -6.27 16.65 5.84
N ILE A 132 -5.17 17.30 6.26
CA ILE A 132 -5.13 18.05 7.51
C ILE A 132 -4.39 19.37 7.37
N ASP A 133 -4.86 20.35 8.13
CA ASP A 133 -4.26 21.66 8.21
C ASP A 133 -3.15 21.68 9.28
N CYS A 134 -2.00 22.22 8.89
CA CYS A 134 -0.83 22.36 9.74
C CYS A 134 -0.44 23.83 9.85
N VAL A 135 -0.30 24.32 11.07
CA VAL A 135 0.09 25.70 11.41
C VAL A 135 1.38 25.70 12.22
N PRO A 136 2.29 26.66 12.01
CA PRO A 136 3.52 26.75 12.78
C PRO A 136 3.20 26.92 14.27
N SER A 137 3.92 26.20 15.11
CA SER A 137 3.95 26.50 16.54
C SER A 137 4.43 27.95 16.71
N SER A 138 3.59 28.80 17.28
CA SER A 138 3.89 30.21 17.49
C SER A 138 5.13 30.31 18.37
N VAL A 139 6.28 30.65 17.79
CA VAL A 139 7.45 31.05 18.57
C VAL A 139 7.01 32.30 19.33
N VAL A 140 6.77 32.17 20.64
CA VAL A 140 6.51 33.32 21.50
C VAL A 140 7.69 34.27 21.27
N PRO A 141 7.46 35.52 20.83
CA PRO A 141 8.55 36.48 20.71
C PRO A 141 9.21 36.54 22.07
N SER A 142 10.46 36.09 22.16
CA SER A 142 11.24 36.21 23.39
C SER A 142 11.13 37.67 23.82
N THR A 143 10.50 37.92 24.96
CA THR A 143 10.27 39.28 25.48
C THR A 143 11.58 40.06 25.36
N PRO A 144 11.57 41.25 24.75
CA PRO A 144 12.79 41.99 24.47
C PRO A 144 13.45 42.36 25.80
N ALA A 145 14.47 41.59 26.20
CA ALA A 145 15.45 42.06 27.16
C ALA A 145 16.12 43.27 26.50
N SER A 146 15.92 44.43 27.11
CA SER A 146 16.37 45.73 26.63
C SER A 146 17.86 45.73 26.28
N SER A 147 18.19 45.81 24.99
CA SER A 147 19.26 46.68 24.48
C SER A 147 19.32 46.61 22.94
N SER A 148 18.99 47.74 22.35
CA SER A 148 19.39 48.26 21.03
C SER A 148 20.29 47.37 20.16
N SER A 149 19.70 46.58 19.26
CA SER A 149 20.15 46.52 17.86
C SER A 149 19.06 45.87 17.00
N SER A 150 18.61 46.61 15.99
CA SER A 150 17.60 46.20 15.02
C SER A 150 18.09 45.02 14.18
N LYS A 151 17.67 43.80 14.53
CA LYS A 151 17.83 42.62 13.68
C LYS A 151 16.48 41.92 13.56
N SER A 152 15.87 42.03 12.37
CA SER A 152 14.57 41.46 12.00
C SER A 152 14.53 39.96 12.28
N THR A 153 13.57 39.52 13.10
CA THR A 153 13.28 38.11 13.38
C THR A 153 12.72 37.45 12.11
N SER A 154 13.61 36.92 11.28
CA SER A 154 13.26 36.04 10.17
C SER A 154 12.71 34.73 10.73
N LEU A 155 11.61 34.24 10.15
CA LEU A 155 11.13 32.88 10.31
C LEU A 155 12.31 31.88 10.16
N PRO A 156 12.27 30.70 10.83
CA PRO A 156 13.27 29.67 10.62
C PRO A 156 13.39 29.39 9.11
N ALA A 157 14.60 29.56 8.58
CA ALA A 157 14.90 29.63 7.15
C ALA A 157 14.44 28.40 6.35
N SER A 158 14.09 27.29 7.02
CA SER A 158 13.59 26.06 6.40
C SER A 158 12.14 26.14 5.92
N SER A 159 11.31 27.00 6.50
CA SER A 159 9.86 27.04 6.19
C SER A 159 9.51 27.82 4.92
N ALA A 160 10.39 28.71 4.45
CA ALA A 160 10.12 29.60 3.32
C ALA A 160 10.09 28.91 1.94
N THR A 161 10.48 27.63 1.88
CA THR A 161 10.65 26.90 0.60
C THR A 161 9.54 25.87 0.33
N ILE A 162 8.61 25.67 1.27
CA ILE A 162 7.57 24.65 1.12
C ILE A 162 6.52 25.11 0.10
N ARG A 163 6.32 24.33 -0.98
CA ARG A 163 5.37 24.60 -2.05
C ARG A 163 4.36 23.47 -2.19
N ILE A 164 3.23 23.79 -2.82
CA ILE A 164 2.25 22.77 -3.24
C ILE A 164 2.96 21.73 -4.12
N GLY A 165 2.72 20.46 -3.85
CA GLY A 165 3.35 19.31 -4.49
C GLY A 165 4.63 18.80 -3.81
N HIS A 166 5.18 19.51 -2.81
CA HIS A 166 6.29 18.98 -2.03
C HIS A 166 5.82 17.85 -1.11
N LEU A 167 6.59 16.77 -1.06
CA LEU A 167 6.45 15.75 -0.04
C LEU A 167 7.15 16.24 1.23
N VAL A 168 6.42 16.24 2.35
CA VAL A 168 6.91 16.77 3.63
C VAL A 168 6.67 15.78 4.75
N ARG A 169 7.60 15.76 5.70
CA ARG A 169 7.45 15.14 7.02
C ARG A 169 7.03 16.22 8.01
N VAL A 170 5.90 16.02 8.67
CA VAL A 170 5.34 16.96 9.65
C VAL A 170 5.42 16.32 11.04
N ILE A 171 6.06 17.02 11.97
CA ILE A 171 6.07 16.65 13.39
C ILE A 171 5.43 17.78 14.19
N GLY A 172 4.38 17.48 14.94
CA GLY A 172 3.60 18.52 15.62
C GLY A 172 2.62 18.03 16.65
N ARG A 173 2.06 18.98 17.39
CA ARG A 173 1.01 18.76 18.38
C ARG A 173 -0.36 18.76 17.74
N VAL A 174 -1.22 17.82 18.10
CA VAL A 174 -2.62 17.83 17.69
C VAL A 174 -3.36 18.85 18.55
N GLU A 175 -4.10 19.75 17.92
CA GLU A 175 -5.02 20.67 18.58
C GLU A 175 -6.40 20.57 17.96
N GLU A 176 -7.44 20.79 18.77
CA GLU A 176 -8.81 20.88 18.29
C GLU A 176 -9.25 22.35 18.30
N ARG A 177 -9.72 22.81 17.15
CA ARG A 177 -10.15 24.19 16.93
C ARG A 177 -11.43 24.20 16.10
N HIS A 178 -12.50 24.76 16.66
CA HIS A 178 -13.81 24.84 16.00
C HIS A 178 -14.29 23.47 15.50
N ASP A 179 -14.19 22.43 16.35
CA ASP A 179 -14.57 21.04 16.04
C ASP A 179 -13.77 20.38 14.91
N THR A 180 -12.66 21.01 14.50
CA THR A 180 -11.71 20.45 13.52
C THR A 180 -10.35 20.26 14.16
N LYS A 181 -9.64 19.18 13.80
CA LYS A 181 -8.28 18.95 14.28
C LYS A 181 -7.29 19.62 13.34
N GLU A 182 -6.38 20.40 13.92
CA GLU A 182 -5.25 21.02 13.23
C GLU A 182 -3.93 20.57 13.90
N ILE A 183 -2.84 20.58 13.14
CA ILE A 183 -1.51 20.26 13.65
C ILE A 183 -0.73 21.54 13.89
N ARG A 184 -0.35 21.81 15.14
CA ARG A 184 0.67 22.80 15.45
C ARG A 184 2.04 22.17 15.28
N PHE A 185 2.66 22.37 14.13
CA PHE A 185 3.93 21.73 13.82
C PHE A 185 5.10 22.40 14.54
N ASP A 186 5.95 21.57 15.11
CA ASP A 186 7.24 21.95 15.68
C ASP A 186 8.31 21.95 14.58
N SER A 187 8.25 20.96 13.68
CA SER A 187 9.08 20.89 12.48
C SER A 187 8.29 20.43 11.26
N VAL A 188 8.66 20.97 10.11
CA VAL A 188 8.23 20.49 8.79
C VAL A 188 9.48 20.42 7.93
N GLU A 189 9.78 19.21 7.45
CA GLU A 189 10.97 18.91 6.66
C GLU A 189 10.54 18.42 5.29
N GLN A 190 11.18 18.89 4.23
CA GLN A 190 10.97 18.35 2.90
C GLN A 190 11.63 16.96 2.82
N CYS A 191 10.87 15.95 2.39
CA CYS A 191 11.40 14.62 2.17
C CYS A 191 12.41 14.63 1.00
N GLU A 192 13.54 13.96 1.18
CA GLU A 192 14.59 13.87 0.16
C GLU A 192 14.23 12.83 -0.92
N SER A 193 13.39 11.84 -0.58
CA SER A 193 12.99 10.76 -1.47
C SER A 193 11.48 10.60 -1.55
N PHE A 194 10.97 10.30 -2.75
CA PHE A 194 9.58 9.86 -2.94
C PHE A 194 9.27 8.52 -2.25
N ASN A 195 10.30 7.73 -1.91
CA ASN A 195 10.11 6.48 -1.18
C ASN A 195 9.78 6.69 0.30
N ASP A 196 10.00 7.89 0.85
CA ASP A 196 9.75 8.18 2.26
C ASP A 196 8.26 7.98 2.63
N GLU A 197 7.35 8.28 1.71
CA GLU A 197 5.92 8.09 1.90
C GLU A 197 5.52 6.61 1.94
N PRO A 198 5.84 5.76 0.95
CA PRO A 198 5.62 4.31 1.04
C PRO A 198 6.24 3.66 2.28
N TYR A 199 7.46 4.07 2.67
CA TYR A 199 8.10 3.56 3.89
C TYR A 199 7.35 3.99 5.15
N HIS A 200 6.89 5.23 5.20
CA HIS A 200 6.02 5.72 6.28
C HIS A 200 4.74 4.89 6.37
N TRP A 201 4.07 4.65 5.24
CA TRP A 201 2.84 3.84 5.18
C TRP A 201 3.04 2.42 5.69
N GLN A 202 4.14 1.77 5.27
CA GLN A 202 4.46 0.42 5.73
C GLN A 202 4.67 0.37 7.25
N LYS A 203 5.39 1.36 7.81
CA LYS A 203 5.63 1.47 9.25
C LYS A 203 4.32 1.68 10.02
N VAL A 204 3.50 2.65 9.60
CA VAL A 204 2.21 2.94 10.24
C VAL A 204 1.27 1.72 10.15
N SER A 205 1.23 1.04 9.00
CA SER A 205 0.44 -0.19 8.85
C SER A 205 0.92 -1.30 9.79
N SER A 206 2.23 -1.47 9.96
CA SER A 206 2.79 -2.40 10.93
C SER A 206 2.38 -2.04 12.35
N LEU A 207 2.47 -0.76 12.74
CA LEU A 207 2.08 -0.28 14.07
C LEU A 207 0.60 -0.52 14.35
N HIS A 208 -0.29 -0.32 13.37
CA HIS A 208 -1.71 -0.66 13.53
C HIS A 208 -1.92 -2.14 13.81
N LYS A 209 -1.19 -3.02 13.13
CA LYS A 209 -1.30 -4.47 13.30
C LYS A 209 -0.72 -4.97 14.61
N THR A 210 0.41 -4.42 15.04
CA THR A 210 1.18 -4.97 16.16
C THR A 210 0.99 -4.21 17.47
N TYR A 211 0.64 -2.92 17.42
CA TYR A 211 0.70 -2.04 18.59
C TYR A 211 -0.59 -1.27 18.84
N TYR A 212 -1.08 -0.44 17.90
CA TYR A 212 -2.24 0.43 18.14
C TYR A 212 -3.53 -0.35 18.39
N SER A 213 -3.74 -1.44 17.67
CA SER A 213 -4.96 -2.28 17.78
C SER A 213 -4.82 -3.43 18.78
N SER A 214 -3.75 -3.48 19.57
CA SER A 214 -3.57 -4.54 20.56
C SER A 214 -4.62 -4.39 21.68
N PRO A 215 -5.24 -5.48 22.15
CA PRO A 215 -6.28 -5.44 23.19
C PRO A 215 -5.70 -5.17 24.59
N GLU A 216 -4.39 -5.32 24.78
CA GLU A 216 -3.74 -5.10 26.06
C GLU A 216 -3.73 -3.62 26.41
N PRO A 217 -4.01 -3.21 27.67
CA PRO A 217 -4.00 -1.81 28.06
C PRO A 217 -2.62 -1.17 27.89
N PHE A 218 -2.58 0.15 27.70
CA PHE A 218 -1.31 0.87 27.68
C PHE A 218 -0.64 0.83 29.04
N ILE A 219 0.63 0.45 29.04
CA ILE A 219 1.49 0.45 30.22
C ILE A 219 2.54 1.53 30.00
N ILE A 220 2.65 2.47 30.96
CA ILE A 220 3.68 3.52 30.91
C ILE A 220 5.05 2.84 30.95
N PRO A 221 5.92 3.05 29.94
CA PRO A 221 7.25 2.47 29.94
C PRO A 221 8.04 3.00 31.15
N SER A 222 8.40 2.12 32.08
CA SER A 222 9.31 2.42 33.20
C SER A 222 10.62 2.99 32.65
N ALA A 223 11.22 3.97 33.34
CA ALA A 223 12.46 4.64 32.91
C ALA A 223 13.58 3.65 32.53
N THR A 224 13.68 2.53 33.23
CA THR A 224 14.65 1.45 32.94
C THR A 224 14.46 0.82 31.56
N ASN A 225 13.22 0.73 31.06
CA ASN A 225 12.90 0.19 29.73
C ASN A 225 12.95 1.24 28.61
N GLN A 226 13.06 2.53 28.96
CA GLN A 226 13.08 3.61 27.97
C GLN A 226 14.37 3.61 27.15
N ALA A 227 15.51 3.24 27.75
CA ALA A 227 16.76 3.08 27.01
C ALA A 227 16.68 1.99 25.92
N GLN A 228 15.93 0.91 26.17
CA GLN A 228 15.75 -0.18 25.20
C GLN A 228 14.68 0.14 24.13
N ASN A 229 13.62 0.87 24.49
CA ASN A 229 12.56 1.25 23.54
C ASN A 229 12.90 2.47 22.71
N GLN A 230 13.72 3.42 23.21
CA GLN A 230 14.29 4.46 22.35
C GLN A 230 15.15 3.83 21.27
N ASP A 231 15.85 2.74 21.57
CA ASP A 231 16.53 1.95 20.54
C ASP A 231 15.50 1.34 19.57
N PHE A 232 14.33 0.87 20.00
CA PHE A 232 13.31 0.38 19.06
C PHE A 232 12.81 1.47 18.09
N PHE A 233 12.54 2.69 18.55
CA PHE A 233 12.04 3.79 17.69
C PHE A 233 13.15 4.50 16.89
N SER A 234 14.35 4.70 17.49
CA SER A 234 15.52 5.28 16.82
C SER A 234 16.12 4.30 15.80
N ARG A 235 16.16 3.00 16.09
CA ARG A 235 16.65 1.97 15.15
C ARG A 235 15.65 1.67 14.02
N VAL A 236 14.36 1.95 14.23
CA VAL A 236 13.36 1.97 13.15
C VAL A 236 13.44 3.27 12.32
N SER A 237 13.89 4.39 12.90
CA SER A 237 13.99 5.69 12.22
C SER A 237 15.35 5.98 11.57
N GLN A 238 16.42 5.32 11.98
CA GLN A 238 17.80 5.51 11.50
C GLN A 238 18.40 4.28 10.77
N ALA A 239 17.58 3.34 10.30
CA ALA A 239 18.06 2.25 9.45
C ALA A 239 18.36 2.74 8.02
N SER A 240 19.39 3.57 7.91
CA SER A 240 20.24 3.71 6.74
C SER A 240 21.69 3.77 7.25
N ILE A 241 22.46 2.75 6.87
CA ILE A 241 23.94 2.68 6.88
C ILE A 241 24.62 2.48 8.26
N ASN A 242 24.61 1.25 8.80
CA ASN A 242 25.82 0.45 9.12
C ASN A 242 25.53 -0.77 10.03
N ASP A 243 26.21 -1.88 9.75
CA ASP A 243 26.26 -3.15 10.49
C ASP A 243 26.86 -2.96 11.91
N GLU A 244 26.24 -3.55 12.95
CA GLU A 244 26.89 -4.62 13.75
C GLU A 244 25.99 -5.19 14.87
N LEU A 245 26.44 -6.36 15.34
CA LEU A 245 25.83 -7.42 16.16
C LEU A 245 25.26 -7.01 17.53
N PHE A 246 24.19 -7.70 17.97
CA PHE A 246 24.25 -8.79 18.98
C PHE A 246 22.87 -9.47 19.09
N SER A 247 22.88 -10.81 19.13
CA SER A 247 21.72 -11.67 19.43
C SER A 247 21.83 -12.22 20.85
N PRO A 248 20.73 -12.70 21.43
CA PRO A 248 20.61 -14.16 21.53
C PRO A 248 19.25 -14.72 21.08
N ILE A 249 19.36 -15.66 20.14
CA ILE A 249 18.55 -16.84 19.82
C ILE A 249 17.17 -16.92 20.50
N GLN A 250 16.13 -16.60 19.72
CA GLN A 250 14.84 -17.28 19.82
C GLN A 250 14.43 -17.71 18.41
N GLU A 251 14.22 -19.01 18.27
CA GLU A 251 13.86 -19.74 17.06
C GLU A 251 12.60 -19.13 16.44
N ARG A 252 12.78 -18.32 15.38
CA ARG A 252 11.68 -17.68 14.65
C ARG A 252 11.00 -18.74 13.79
N GLN A 253 9.75 -19.04 14.14
CA GLN A 253 8.82 -19.72 13.24
C GLN A 253 8.75 -18.96 11.91
N ALA A 254 8.91 -19.69 10.81
CA ALA A 254 8.84 -19.14 9.46
C ALA A 254 7.49 -18.44 9.22
N PRO A 255 7.46 -17.27 8.54
CA PRO A 255 6.20 -16.65 8.16
C PRO A 255 5.49 -17.57 7.17
N CYS A 256 4.37 -18.14 7.60
CA CYS A 256 3.48 -18.89 6.73
C CYS A 256 2.89 -17.91 5.70
N SER A 257 3.38 -17.97 4.46
CA SER A 257 2.99 -17.12 3.32
C SER A 257 1.67 -17.58 2.67
N SER A 258 0.66 -17.92 3.47
CA SER A 258 -0.66 -18.31 2.99
C SER A 258 -1.67 -17.16 3.05
N GLN A 259 -1.28 -15.96 2.57
CA GLN A 259 -2.30 -14.95 2.28
C GLN A 259 -3.12 -15.44 1.09
N SER A 260 -4.37 -15.82 1.35
CA SER A 260 -5.32 -16.21 0.30
C SER A 260 -5.33 -15.15 -0.81
N PRO A 261 -5.41 -15.54 -2.10
CA PRO A 261 -5.40 -14.60 -3.22
C PRO A 261 -6.37 -13.45 -2.98
N GLN A 262 -5.88 -12.22 -3.08
CA GLN A 262 -6.69 -11.02 -2.88
C GLN A 262 -7.84 -11.03 -3.88
N LYS A 263 -9.06 -11.32 -3.40
CA LYS A 263 -10.25 -11.36 -4.26
C LYS A 263 -10.68 -9.94 -4.59
N PHE A 264 -10.39 -9.50 -5.81
CA PHE A 264 -10.92 -8.24 -6.31
C PHE A 264 -12.43 -8.38 -6.59
N ALA A 265 -13.19 -7.32 -6.28
CA ALA A 265 -14.61 -7.25 -6.63
C ALA A 265 -14.77 -7.18 -8.15
N HIS A 266 -15.95 -7.51 -8.69
CA HIS A 266 -16.22 -7.26 -10.10
C HIS A 266 -16.17 -5.75 -10.39
N PRO A 267 -15.60 -5.28 -11.52
CA PRO A 267 -15.50 -3.85 -11.84
C PRO A 267 -16.83 -3.08 -11.73
N SER A 268 -17.94 -3.70 -12.12
CA SER A 268 -19.30 -3.11 -12.01
C SER A 268 -19.75 -2.82 -10.58
N ARG A 269 -19.12 -3.42 -9.56
CA ARG A 269 -19.44 -3.22 -8.14
C ARG A 269 -18.60 -2.12 -7.49
N LEU A 270 -17.63 -1.55 -8.22
CA LEU A 270 -16.78 -0.49 -7.70
C LEU A 270 -17.54 0.83 -7.60
N ARG A 271 -17.32 1.54 -6.49
CA ARG A 271 -17.88 2.89 -6.29
C ARG A 271 -17.13 3.90 -7.14
N SER A 272 -17.78 5.02 -7.49
CA SER A 272 -17.14 6.08 -8.28
C SER A 272 -15.88 6.69 -7.62
N SER A 273 -15.77 6.64 -6.29
CA SER A 273 -14.56 7.04 -5.56
C SER A 273 -13.40 6.06 -5.76
N GLN A 274 -13.69 4.78 -6.00
CA GLN A 274 -12.70 3.72 -6.22
C GLN A 274 -12.26 3.64 -7.69
N LEU A 275 -13.00 4.24 -8.63
CA LEU A 275 -12.62 4.28 -10.04
C LEU A 275 -11.47 5.26 -10.28
N THR A 276 -10.24 4.81 -10.01
CA THR A 276 -9.00 5.58 -10.17
C THR A 276 -8.03 4.86 -11.11
N ASP A 277 -7.07 5.59 -11.67
CA ASP A 277 -6.00 5.02 -12.52
C ASP A 277 -5.27 3.88 -11.81
N ASN A 278 -4.96 4.07 -10.52
CA ASN A 278 -4.31 3.04 -9.71
C ASN A 278 -5.17 1.77 -9.56
N THR A 279 -6.49 1.93 -9.39
CA THR A 279 -7.38 0.77 -9.27
C THR A 279 -7.45 0.00 -10.58
N PHE A 280 -7.52 0.69 -11.72
CA PHE A 280 -7.45 0.03 -13.04
C PHE A 280 -6.14 -0.74 -13.22
N ARG A 281 -5.01 -0.13 -12.87
CA ARG A 281 -3.69 -0.75 -12.91
C ARG A 281 -3.59 -2.03 -12.07
N LEU A 282 -4.15 -2.03 -10.86
CA LEU A 282 -4.21 -3.23 -10.00
C LEU A 282 -5.06 -4.35 -10.62
N TYR A 283 -6.18 -4.02 -11.26
CA TYR A 283 -7.03 -5.01 -11.94
C TYR A 283 -6.36 -5.57 -13.21
N LEU A 284 -5.64 -4.73 -13.95
CA LEU A 284 -4.86 -5.15 -15.10
C LEU A 284 -3.78 -6.17 -14.70
N LYS A 285 -3.02 -5.86 -13.64
CA LYS A 285 -2.03 -6.77 -13.06
C LYS A 285 -2.68 -8.08 -12.61
N TYR A 286 -3.76 -7.99 -11.83
CA TYR A 286 -4.49 -9.16 -11.35
C TYR A 286 -4.96 -10.06 -12.49
N TYR A 287 -5.49 -9.48 -13.57
CA TYR A 287 -5.92 -10.23 -14.74
C TYR A 287 -4.77 -11.00 -15.39
N MET A 288 -3.61 -10.35 -15.58
CA MET A 288 -2.42 -10.99 -16.16
C MET A 288 -1.90 -12.14 -15.29
N GLU A 289 -1.94 -11.98 -13.96
CA GLU A 289 -1.44 -13.00 -13.00
C GLU A 289 -2.39 -14.19 -12.81
N ASN A 290 -3.70 -14.00 -13.02
CA ASN A 290 -4.73 -14.99 -12.70
C ASN A 290 -5.49 -15.47 -13.94
N LEU A 291 -4.93 -15.26 -15.14
CA LEU A 291 -5.55 -15.77 -16.35
C LEU A 291 -5.62 -17.30 -16.26
N PRO A 292 -6.81 -17.91 -16.45
CA PRO A 292 -6.88 -19.36 -16.54
C PRO A 292 -6.00 -19.80 -17.71
N HIS A 293 -4.97 -20.61 -17.41
CA HIS A 293 -4.17 -21.24 -18.45
C HIS A 293 -5.14 -21.99 -19.36
N ALA A 294 -5.15 -21.60 -20.64
CA ALA A 294 -5.90 -22.36 -21.62
C ALA A 294 -5.43 -23.81 -21.51
N PRO A 295 -6.34 -24.79 -21.38
CA PRO A 295 -5.93 -26.18 -21.39
C PRO A 295 -5.11 -26.35 -22.68
N SER A 296 -3.85 -26.73 -22.53
CA SER A 296 -2.98 -27.02 -23.65
C SER A 296 -3.69 -28.12 -24.44
N GLN A 297 -4.34 -27.74 -25.55
CA GLN A 297 -4.80 -28.70 -26.54
C GLN A 297 -3.53 -29.24 -27.17
N VAL A 298 -2.92 -30.20 -26.48
CA VAL A 298 -1.97 -31.13 -27.06
C VAL A 298 -2.82 -31.98 -28.00
N GLU A 299 -3.13 -31.42 -29.17
CA GLU A 299 -3.49 -32.22 -30.33
C GLU A 299 -2.25 -33.05 -30.60
N ASP A 300 -2.29 -34.30 -30.11
CA ASP A 300 -1.34 -35.38 -30.32
C ASP A 300 -1.35 -35.74 -31.82
N MET A 301 -0.89 -34.79 -32.66
CA MET A 301 -0.68 -34.96 -34.09
C MET A 301 0.68 -35.60 -34.27
N SER A 302 0.64 -36.92 -34.12
CA SER A 302 1.67 -37.90 -34.40
C SER A 302 2.56 -37.58 -35.61
N ASP A 303 3.87 -37.73 -35.41
CA ASP A 303 4.85 -38.29 -36.34
C ASP A 303 4.51 -38.23 -37.83
N THR A 304 4.95 -37.15 -38.48
CA THR A 304 5.43 -37.28 -39.87
C THR A 304 6.88 -36.84 -39.90
N ASP A 305 7.76 -37.83 -39.84
CA ASP A 305 9.18 -37.72 -40.12
C ASP A 305 9.39 -37.11 -41.51
N ILE A 306 9.70 -35.82 -41.57
CA ILE A 306 10.26 -35.18 -42.77
C ILE A 306 11.62 -34.61 -42.37
N GLU A 307 12.60 -35.49 -42.48
CA GLU A 307 14.03 -35.21 -42.36
C GLU A 307 14.48 -34.44 -43.62
N LEU A 308 14.50 -33.10 -43.55
CA LEU A 308 15.19 -32.30 -44.56
C LEU A 308 16.14 -31.29 -43.91
N ASP A 309 17.43 -31.58 -44.12
CA ASP A 309 18.62 -30.74 -44.03
C ASP A 309 18.38 -29.23 -43.84
N ALA A 310 18.74 -28.70 -42.68
CA ALA A 310 18.95 -27.26 -42.51
C ALA A 310 20.00 -26.92 -41.43
N THR A 311 21.11 -26.39 -41.92
CA THR A 311 21.93 -25.26 -41.43
C THR A 311 21.96 -24.97 -39.92
N PRO A 312 23.14 -24.94 -39.26
CA PRO A 312 23.27 -24.65 -37.85
C PRO A 312 23.02 -23.16 -37.58
N HIS A 313 21.75 -22.78 -37.36
CA HIS A 313 21.44 -21.52 -36.71
C HIS A 313 21.89 -21.60 -35.25
N LEU A 314 22.66 -20.59 -34.83
CA LEU A 314 23.15 -20.41 -33.47
C LEU A 314 21.93 -20.33 -32.55
N ARG A 315 21.51 -21.49 -32.02
CA ARG A 315 20.40 -21.59 -31.08
C ARG A 315 20.84 -20.86 -29.83
N HIS A 316 20.50 -19.57 -29.73
CA HIS A 316 20.43 -18.89 -28.45
C HIS A 316 19.65 -19.84 -27.53
N HIS A 317 20.30 -20.28 -26.46
CA HIS A 317 19.71 -21.16 -25.46
C HIS A 317 18.43 -20.50 -24.96
N HIS A 318 17.32 -20.79 -25.63
CA HIS A 318 15.98 -20.46 -25.20
C HIS A 318 15.89 -21.12 -23.84
N LEU A 319 15.90 -20.27 -22.82
CA LEU A 319 15.55 -20.65 -21.46
C LEU A 319 14.32 -21.55 -21.61
N ARG A 320 14.40 -22.80 -21.11
CA ARG A 320 13.31 -23.77 -21.17
C ARG A 320 12.17 -23.22 -20.32
N MET A 321 11.47 -22.24 -20.86
CA MET A 321 10.32 -21.62 -20.24
C MET A 321 9.18 -22.62 -20.30
N PRO A 322 8.22 -22.54 -19.37
CA PRO A 322 7.00 -23.32 -19.47
C PRO A 322 6.42 -23.10 -20.86
N SER A 323 6.25 -24.17 -21.64
CA SER A 323 5.75 -24.13 -23.02
C SER A 323 4.39 -23.43 -23.13
N ASP A 324 3.70 -23.27 -22.01
CA ASP A 324 2.36 -22.68 -21.90
C ASP A 324 2.37 -21.17 -21.62
N MET A 325 3.54 -20.54 -21.43
CA MET A 325 3.62 -19.12 -21.10
C MET A 325 3.54 -18.25 -22.36
N HIS A 326 2.55 -17.37 -22.39
CA HIS A 326 2.28 -16.47 -23.51
C HIS A 326 2.31 -15.01 -23.05
N GLY A 327 2.74 -14.11 -23.94
CA GLY A 327 2.76 -12.68 -23.70
C GLY A 327 1.41 -12.03 -23.95
N PHE A 328 1.10 -11.00 -23.17
CA PHE A 328 -0.09 -10.18 -23.36
C PHE A 328 0.26 -8.97 -24.21
N THR A 329 -0.36 -8.80 -25.37
CA THR A 329 -0.25 -7.56 -26.14
C THR A 329 -1.26 -6.51 -25.65
N LEU A 330 -1.02 -5.24 -25.94
CA LEU A 330 -1.96 -4.16 -25.62
C LEU A 330 -3.31 -4.38 -26.33
N SER A 331 -3.31 -4.82 -27.58
CA SER A 331 -4.53 -5.16 -28.32
C SER A 331 -5.32 -6.29 -27.67
N TYR A 332 -4.65 -7.34 -27.19
CA TYR A 332 -5.30 -8.43 -26.45
C TYR A 332 -5.97 -7.89 -25.18
N LEU A 333 -5.24 -7.14 -24.35
CA LEU A 333 -5.75 -6.61 -23.08
C LEU A 333 -6.96 -5.68 -23.24
N ARG A 334 -7.02 -4.92 -24.35
CA ARG A 334 -8.15 -4.04 -24.67
C ARG A 334 -9.41 -4.79 -25.11
N ARG A 335 -9.26 -6.02 -25.61
CA ARG A 335 -10.38 -6.90 -26.04
C ARG A 335 -11.02 -7.63 -24.87
N VAL A 336 -10.35 -7.69 -23.71
CA VAL A 336 -10.91 -8.26 -22.48
C VAL A 336 -12.10 -7.38 -22.03
N PRO A 337 -13.34 -7.88 -22.08
CA PRO A 337 -14.54 -7.06 -21.86
C PRO A 337 -14.51 -6.35 -20.50
N GLU A 338 -14.14 -7.06 -19.45
CA GLU A 338 -14.16 -6.52 -18.09
C GLU A 338 -13.09 -5.44 -17.86
N LEU A 339 -11.91 -5.59 -18.46
CA LEU A 339 -10.88 -4.54 -18.42
C LEU A 339 -11.30 -3.33 -19.28
N SER A 340 -11.89 -3.58 -20.44
CA SER A 340 -12.38 -2.53 -21.33
C SER A 340 -13.49 -1.70 -20.70
N ASP A 341 -14.44 -2.35 -20.02
CA ASP A 341 -15.51 -1.74 -19.24
C ASP A 341 -14.97 -0.95 -18.06
N MET A 342 -14.00 -1.53 -17.33
CA MET A 342 -13.35 -0.83 -16.23
C MET A 342 -12.63 0.42 -16.71
N ALA A 343 -11.86 0.34 -17.81
CA ALA A 343 -11.20 1.50 -18.40
C ALA A 343 -12.22 2.58 -18.80
N LYS A 344 -13.34 2.18 -19.42
CA LYS A 344 -14.45 3.09 -19.75
C LYS A 344 -14.96 3.82 -18.51
N LEU A 345 -15.26 3.08 -17.44
CA LEU A 345 -15.75 3.63 -16.18
C LEU A 345 -14.74 4.60 -15.53
N VAL A 346 -13.46 4.27 -15.50
CA VAL A 346 -12.42 5.14 -14.93
C VAL A 346 -12.21 6.39 -15.79
N VAL A 347 -12.21 6.28 -17.11
CA VAL A 347 -12.13 7.45 -18.01
C VAL A 347 -13.32 8.40 -17.80
N HIS A 348 -14.54 7.88 -17.70
CA HIS A 348 -15.71 8.70 -17.37
C HIS A 348 -15.59 9.37 -16.00
N ALA A 349 -15.13 8.64 -14.98
CA ALA A 349 -14.91 9.18 -13.64
C ALA A 349 -13.87 10.32 -13.68
N ASN A 350 -12.77 10.15 -14.42
CA ASN A 350 -11.73 11.17 -14.58
C ASN A 350 -12.25 12.41 -15.32
N ILE A 351 -12.99 12.24 -16.42
CA ILE A 351 -13.63 13.36 -17.12
C ILE A 351 -14.58 14.11 -16.18
N LYS A 352 -15.36 13.40 -15.36
CA LYS A 352 -16.27 14.01 -14.38
C LYS A 352 -15.51 14.77 -13.29
N ARG A 353 -14.38 14.23 -12.78
CA ARG A 353 -13.50 14.91 -11.81
C ARG A 353 -12.88 16.18 -12.39
N LEU A 354 -12.32 16.11 -13.60
CA LEU A 354 -11.74 17.27 -14.29
C LEU A 354 -12.76 18.38 -14.50
N ARG A 355 -13.98 18.04 -14.96
CA ARG A 355 -15.08 19.02 -15.09
C ARG A 355 -15.47 19.66 -13.76
N ARG A 356 -15.37 18.93 -12.65
CA ARG A 356 -15.66 19.47 -11.32
C ARG A 356 -14.58 20.46 -10.90
N ILE A 357 -13.31 20.10 -11.07
CA ILE A 357 -12.16 20.96 -10.79
C ILE A 357 -12.24 22.24 -11.64
N GLU A 358 -12.55 22.14 -12.94
CA GLU A 358 -12.73 23.29 -13.83
C GLU A 358 -13.86 24.23 -13.37
N ARG A 359 -14.99 23.68 -12.90
CA ARG A 359 -16.10 24.49 -12.37
C ARG A 359 -15.74 25.16 -11.05
N GLU A 360 -15.00 24.47 -10.18
CA GLU A 360 -14.54 25.02 -8.90
C GLU A 360 -13.50 26.13 -9.16
N ALA A 361 -12.60 25.95 -10.13
CA ALA A 361 -11.66 26.97 -10.58
C ALA A 361 -12.36 28.18 -11.24
N ALA A 362 -13.41 27.95 -12.04
CA ALA A 362 -14.20 29.02 -12.64
C ALA A 362 -15.00 29.81 -11.58
N LYS A 363 -15.39 29.18 -10.47
CA LYS A 363 -16.06 29.86 -9.34
C LYS A 363 -15.10 30.71 -8.51
N SER A 364 -13.85 30.28 -8.35
CA SER A 364 -12.85 31.05 -7.61
C SER A 364 -12.25 32.20 -8.43
N SER A 365 -12.25 32.10 -9.76
CA SER A 365 -11.80 33.17 -10.65
C SER A 365 -12.96 34.14 -10.96
N SER A 366 -13.18 35.12 -10.08
CA SER A 366 -14.20 36.18 -10.25
C SER A 366 -13.96 37.13 -11.44
N GLN A 367 -12.93 36.88 -12.27
CA GLN A 367 -12.65 37.68 -13.47
C GLN A 367 -13.26 37.05 -14.74
N SER A 368 -14.50 37.48 -14.98
CA SER A 368 -15.10 37.84 -16.28
C SER A 368 -14.36 37.46 -17.57
N LEU A 369 -15.10 36.75 -18.44
CA LEU A 369 -15.01 36.76 -19.91
C LEU A 369 -13.65 36.39 -20.52
N ARG A 370 -13.23 35.12 -20.38
CA ARG A 370 -12.29 34.52 -21.34
C ARG A 370 -12.98 33.44 -22.15
N LYS A 371 -12.94 33.63 -23.47
CA LYS A 371 -13.38 32.68 -24.51
C LYS A 371 -12.94 31.27 -24.12
N SER A 372 -13.91 30.41 -23.80
CA SER A 372 -13.69 28.99 -23.55
C SER A 372 -13.05 28.38 -24.79
N GLN A 373 -11.74 28.08 -24.71
CA GLN A 373 -11.15 27.11 -25.61
C GLN A 373 -11.87 25.80 -25.35
N LYS A 374 -12.66 25.36 -26.34
CA LYS A 374 -13.38 24.09 -26.29
C LYS A 374 -12.29 23.01 -26.11
N PRO A 375 -12.28 22.26 -24.99
CA PRO A 375 -11.26 21.24 -24.77
C PRO A 375 -11.26 20.29 -25.96
N SER A 376 -10.07 19.93 -26.45
CA SER A 376 -9.94 19.04 -27.60
C SER A 376 -10.77 17.78 -27.35
N ARG A 377 -11.70 17.51 -28.26
CA ARG A 377 -12.58 16.33 -28.20
C ARG A 377 -11.75 15.11 -28.62
N GLN A 378 -10.89 14.62 -27.74
CA GLN A 378 -10.35 13.27 -27.88
C GLN A 378 -11.49 12.26 -27.73
N SER A 379 -11.56 11.27 -28.64
CA SER A 379 -12.54 10.19 -28.56
C SER A 379 -12.35 9.37 -27.28
N LEU A 380 -13.42 8.74 -26.80
CA LEU A 380 -13.34 7.88 -25.62
C LEU A 380 -12.41 6.69 -25.89
N GLY A 381 -12.43 6.14 -27.10
CA GLY A 381 -11.53 5.08 -27.56
C GLY A 381 -10.06 5.46 -27.39
N ALA A 382 -9.66 6.67 -27.80
CA ALA A 382 -8.29 7.17 -27.63
C ALA A 382 -7.89 7.28 -26.15
N LYS A 383 -8.79 7.79 -25.29
CA LYS A 383 -8.55 7.89 -23.84
C LYS A 383 -8.46 6.53 -23.15
N LYS A 384 -9.30 5.57 -23.56
CA LYS A 384 -9.20 4.17 -23.10
C LYS A 384 -7.84 3.60 -23.48
N LYS A 385 -7.42 3.71 -24.75
CA LYS A 385 -6.10 3.25 -25.20
C LYS A 385 -4.96 3.86 -24.38
N GLN A 386 -4.99 5.18 -24.16
CA GLN A 386 -4.01 5.87 -23.32
C GLN A 386 -3.98 5.35 -21.87
N MET A 387 -5.14 5.02 -21.30
CA MET A 387 -5.21 4.44 -19.95
C MET A 387 -4.54 3.07 -19.86
N PHE A 388 -4.75 2.18 -20.84
CA PHE A 388 -4.04 0.90 -20.89
C PHE A 388 -2.53 1.09 -21.04
N ILE A 389 -2.09 1.94 -21.97
CA ILE A 389 -0.67 2.23 -22.19
C ILE A 389 -0.02 2.76 -20.91
N LYS A 390 -0.65 3.75 -20.27
CA LYS A 390 -0.15 4.32 -19.01
C LYS A 390 -0.04 3.25 -17.93
N ALA A 391 -1.08 2.42 -17.74
CA ALA A 391 -1.05 1.36 -16.74
C ALA A 391 0.05 0.31 -17.00
N LEU A 392 0.31 -0.06 -18.25
CA LEU A 392 1.40 -0.97 -18.62
C LEU A 392 2.77 -0.34 -18.35
N VAL A 393 2.95 0.93 -18.73
CA VAL A 393 4.19 1.67 -18.45
C VAL A 393 4.45 1.75 -16.95
N ASP A 394 3.42 2.09 -16.15
CA ASP A 394 3.53 2.15 -14.70
C ASP A 394 3.89 0.77 -14.10
N LEU A 395 3.25 -0.31 -14.57
CA LEU A 395 3.57 -1.68 -14.12
C LEU A 395 4.99 -2.12 -14.50
N MET A 396 5.48 -1.69 -15.66
CA MET A 396 6.84 -1.97 -16.12
C MET A 396 7.86 -1.16 -15.32
N GLN A 397 7.57 0.10 -14.99
CA GLN A 397 8.43 0.95 -14.13
C GLN A 397 8.51 0.42 -12.70
N GLU A 398 7.42 -0.15 -12.18
CA GLU A 398 7.40 -0.83 -10.88
C GLU A 398 8.14 -2.17 -10.88
N GLY A 399 8.49 -2.70 -12.05
CA GLY A 399 9.04 -4.06 -12.17
C GLY A 399 8.01 -5.12 -11.80
N SER A 400 6.73 -4.90 -12.07
CA SER A 400 5.66 -5.92 -11.90
C SER A 400 5.42 -6.74 -13.17
N ILE A 401 5.79 -6.20 -14.34
CA ILE A 401 5.74 -6.88 -15.64
C ILE A 401 7.03 -6.61 -16.40
N VAL A 402 7.36 -7.46 -17.39
CA VAL A 402 8.50 -7.26 -18.31
C VAL A 402 8.08 -7.51 -19.76
N LEU A 403 8.89 -7.03 -20.71
CA LEU A 403 8.73 -7.34 -22.12
C LEU A 403 8.98 -8.84 -22.38
N TRP A 404 8.22 -9.41 -23.31
CA TRP A 404 8.22 -10.82 -23.66
C TRP A 404 8.42 -11.01 -25.15
N ASP A 405 9.48 -11.74 -25.50
CA ASP A 405 9.84 -12.05 -26.90
C ASP A 405 9.33 -13.42 -27.38
N GLY A 406 8.59 -14.13 -26.53
CA GLY A 406 8.03 -15.44 -26.87
C GLY A 406 6.66 -15.34 -27.56
N PRO A 407 5.91 -16.44 -27.66
CA PRO A 407 4.60 -16.44 -28.31
C PRO A 407 3.62 -15.50 -27.59
N ASN A 408 2.81 -14.81 -28.37
CA ASN A 408 1.73 -13.95 -27.88
C ASN A 408 0.50 -14.78 -27.56
N HIS A 409 -0.29 -14.35 -26.59
CA HIS A 409 -1.57 -14.97 -26.31
C HIS A 409 -2.43 -14.95 -27.57
N PRO A 410 -2.96 -16.11 -28.01
CA PRO A 410 -3.79 -16.16 -29.19
C PRO A 410 -5.04 -15.30 -28.95
N LEU A 411 -5.44 -14.57 -29.99
CA LEU A 411 -6.73 -13.90 -29.99
C LEU A 411 -7.84 -14.95 -30.06
N SER A 412 -8.23 -15.49 -28.91
CA SER A 412 -9.42 -16.32 -28.83
C SER A 412 -10.63 -15.44 -29.09
N THR A 413 -11.35 -15.70 -30.18
CA THR A 413 -12.66 -15.11 -30.45
C THR A 413 -13.72 -15.64 -29.47
N ALA A 414 -13.50 -16.81 -28.88
CA ALA A 414 -14.35 -17.35 -27.83
C ALA A 414 -14.06 -16.62 -26.51
N SER A 415 -15.12 -16.07 -25.89
CA SER A 415 -15.08 -15.43 -24.58
C SER A 415 -14.60 -16.44 -23.53
N LEU A 416 -13.31 -16.40 -23.20
CA LEU A 416 -12.77 -17.20 -22.11
C LEU A 416 -13.42 -16.73 -20.79
N PRO A 417 -13.75 -17.66 -19.88
CA PRO A 417 -14.25 -17.28 -18.56
C PRO A 417 -13.21 -16.39 -17.87
N GLY A 418 -13.52 -15.11 -17.70
CA GLY A 418 -12.63 -14.18 -17.00
C GLY A 418 -12.38 -14.61 -15.54
N PRO A 419 -11.30 -14.11 -14.91
CA PRO A 419 -10.99 -14.41 -13.50
C PRO A 419 -12.10 -13.92 -12.55
N TRP A 420 -12.88 -12.94 -13.00
CA TRP A 420 -14.10 -12.51 -12.31
C TRP A 420 -15.26 -13.43 -12.72
N LYS A 421 -15.40 -14.56 -12.04
CA LYS A 421 -16.63 -15.35 -12.14
C LYS A 421 -17.79 -14.50 -11.65
N SER A 422 -18.52 -13.90 -12.57
CA SER A 422 -19.82 -13.33 -12.29
C SER A 422 -20.71 -14.50 -11.88
N THR A 423 -20.97 -14.66 -10.59
CA THR A 423 -22.09 -15.46 -10.05
C THR A 423 -23.41 -14.76 -10.41
N SER A 424 -23.55 -14.36 -11.67
CA SER A 424 -24.80 -13.88 -12.23
C SER A 424 -25.61 -15.13 -12.55
N THR A 425 -26.20 -15.68 -11.49
CA THR A 425 -27.36 -16.56 -11.57
C THR A 425 -28.30 -15.97 -12.61
N GLN A 426 -28.73 -16.78 -13.57
CA GLN A 426 -29.62 -16.47 -14.68
C GLN A 426 -30.82 -15.60 -14.25
N TYR A 427 -30.66 -14.28 -14.21
CA TYR A 427 -31.77 -13.36 -14.18
C TYR A 427 -32.10 -13.07 -15.64
N THR A 428 -33.06 -13.82 -16.16
CA THR A 428 -33.81 -13.48 -17.37
C THR A 428 -34.21 -11.99 -17.32
N PRO A 429 -34.06 -11.23 -18.41
CA PRO A 429 -34.44 -9.81 -18.43
C PRO A 429 -35.97 -9.70 -18.35
N ALA A 430 -36.49 -9.60 -17.12
CA ALA A 430 -37.85 -9.14 -16.91
C ALA A 430 -37.86 -7.63 -17.15
N SER A 431 -38.64 -7.21 -18.15
CA SER A 431 -38.98 -5.82 -18.47
C SER A 431 -39.30 -5.04 -17.19
N ILE A 432 -38.41 -4.12 -16.79
CA ILE A 432 -38.70 -3.16 -15.73
C ILE A 432 -39.28 -1.92 -16.39
N ASP A 433 -40.60 -1.77 -16.29
CA ASP A 433 -41.31 -0.53 -16.56
C ASP A 433 -40.86 0.53 -15.55
N ILE A 434 -40.07 1.50 -16.02
CA ILE A 434 -39.68 2.68 -15.24
C ILE A 434 -40.74 3.75 -15.47
N SER A 435 -41.64 3.89 -14.49
CA SER A 435 -42.47 5.08 -14.33
C SER A 435 -42.14 5.76 -12.99
N SER A 436 -41.92 7.08 -13.06
CA SER A 436 -41.92 8.07 -11.97
C SER A 436 -40.67 8.08 -11.07
N THR A 437 -39.86 9.14 -10.98
CA THR A 437 -40.25 10.53 -10.64
C THR A 437 -39.15 11.52 -11.07
N THR A 438 -39.56 12.61 -11.71
CA THR A 438 -38.83 13.85 -12.05
C THR A 438 -38.19 14.51 -10.82
N THR A 439 -36.95 15.00 -10.79
CA THR A 439 -36.37 16.10 -11.58
C THR A 439 -34.81 16.03 -11.53
N THR A 440 -34.12 16.47 -12.61
CA THR A 440 -32.64 16.68 -12.80
C THR A 440 -31.78 15.69 -13.62
N SER A 441 -32.32 14.72 -14.37
CA SER A 441 -31.49 13.71 -15.07
C SER A 441 -31.33 13.82 -16.61
N THR A 442 -31.69 14.94 -17.25
CA THR A 442 -31.69 15.08 -18.74
C THR A 442 -30.29 15.03 -19.41
N PHE A 443 -29.18 14.95 -18.68
CA PHE A 443 -27.83 15.03 -19.26
C PHE A 443 -27.12 13.68 -19.52
N MET A 444 -27.68 12.55 -19.11
CA MET A 444 -27.06 11.23 -19.32
C MET A 444 -27.51 10.52 -20.62
N SER A 445 -28.61 10.96 -21.24
CA SER A 445 -29.19 10.30 -22.42
C SER A 445 -28.54 10.65 -23.76
N MET A 446 -27.59 11.60 -23.81
CA MET A 446 -26.94 12.07 -25.05
C MET A 446 -25.53 11.47 -25.29
N LEU A 447 -25.09 10.50 -24.49
CA LEU A 447 -23.86 9.73 -24.73
C LEU A 447 -24.22 8.34 -25.23
N GLN A 448 -25.04 8.29 -26.27
CA GLN A 448 -25.54 7.06 -26.85
C GLN A 448 -24.49 6.45 -27.79
N ASN A 449 -23.81 5.42 -27.28
CA ASN A 449 -23.30 4.21 -27.95
C ASN A 449 -22.34 4.24 -29.15
N ASP A 450 -21.85 5.39 -29.64
CA ASP A 450 -20.83 5.40 -30.71
C ASP A 450 -19.38 5.14 -30.24
N ASP A 451 -19.18 4.69 -29.00
CA ASP A 451 -17.84 4.58 -28.39
C ASP A 451 -17.12 3.24 -28.61
N ASP A 452 -17.72 2.31 -29.35
CA ASP A 452 -17.08 1.07 -29.77
C ASP A 452 -16.29 1.29 -31.06
N ASP A 453 -15.31 2.20 -30.98
CA ASP A 453 -14.25 2.31 -32.01
C ASP A 453 -13.70 0.90 -32.24
N PRO A 454 -13.83 0.33 -33.46
CA PRO A 454 -13.42 -1.03 -33.74
C PRO A 454 -11.95 -1.19 -33.33
N LEU A 455 -11.70 -2.11 -32.41
CA LEU A 455 -10.34 -2.39 -31.95
C LEU A 455 -9.56 -2.92 -33.14
N SER A 456 -8.52 -2.19 -33.56
CA SER A 456 -7.61 -2.63 -34.61
C SER A 456 -7.08 -4.04 -34.31
N ASP A 457 -6.79 -4.80 -35.37
CA ASP A 457 -6.10 -6.07 -35.23
C ASP A 457 -4.68 -5.85 -34.68
N PRO A 458 -4.19 -6.77 -33.82
CA PRO A 458 -2.87 -6.65 -33.23
C PRO A 458 -1.84 -6.59 -34.34
N GLU A 459 -0.95 -5.61 -34.26
CA GLU A 459 0.19 -5.54 -35.16
C GLU A 459 1.13 -6.71 -34.84
N PRO A 460 1.69 -7.41 -35.85
CA PRO A 460 2.61 -8.54 -35.62
C PRO A 460 3.86 -8.18 -34.81
N LEU A 461 4.21 -6.90 -34.76
CA LEU A 461 5.34 -6.33 -34.03
C LEU A 461 4.92 -5.62 -32.74
N GLU A 462 3.69 -5.85 -32.27
CA GLU A 462 3.21 -5.28 -31.02
C GLU A 462 3.98 -5.89 -29.83
N ASP A 463 4.46 -5.01 -28.95
CA ASP A 463 5.13 -5.42 -27.72
C ASP A 463 4.23 -6.33 -26.87
N SER A 464 4.82 -7.40 -26.38
CA SER A 464 4.19 -8.34 -25.47
C SER A 464 4.71 -8.19 -24.06
N TYR A 465 3.84 -8.38 -23.08
CA TYR A 465 4.15 -8.23 -21.66
C TYR A 465 3.84 -9.51 -20.90
N VAL A 466 4.66 -9.87 -19.92
CA VAL A 466 4.41 -11.00 -19.01
C VAL A 466 4.51 -10.53 -17.55
N PRO A 467 3.62 -10.98 -16.65
CA PRO A 467 3.74 -10.67 -15.23
C PRO A 467 4.98 -11.32 -14.61
N ILE A 468 5.66 -10.59 -13.73
CA ILE A 468 6.79 -11.12 -12.97
C ILE A 468 6.25 -12.04 -11.88
N THR A 469 6.35 -13.34 -12.10
CA THR A 469 6.06 -14.38 -11.10
C THR A 469 7.36 -14.97 -10.56
N PRO A 470 7.37 -15.51 -9.32
CA PRO A 470 8.52 -16.21 -8.78
C PRO A 470 8.96 -17.38 -9.67
N GLN A 471 8.03 -18.10 -10.29
CA GLN A 471 8.30 -19.23 -11.19
C GLN A 471 9.03 -18.78 -12.46
N TYR A 472 8.56 -17.70 -13.09
CA TYR A 472 9.21 -17.14 -14.26
C TYR A 472 10.60 -16.60 -13.93
N THR A 473 10.70 -15.84 -12.84
CA THR A 473 11.94 -15.19 -12.40
C THR A 473 12.98 -16.21 -11.92
N ALA A 474 12.57 -17.34 -11.33
CA ALA A 474 13.44 -18.43 -10.88
C ALA A 474 14.32 -18.97 -12.01
N ASN A 475 13.75 -19.26 -13.17
CA ASN A 475 14.52 -19.75 -14.32
C ASN A 475 15.51 -18.70 -14.83
N VAL A 476 15.11 -17.43 -14.85
CA VAL A 476 15.98 -16.32 -15.27
C VAL A 476 17.14 -16.11 -14.30
N VAL A 477 16.85 -16.15 -12.99
CA VAL A 477 17.84 -16.04 -11.91
C VAL A 477 18.83 -17.20 -11.95
N GLU A 478 18.37 -18.44 -12.08
CA GLU A 478 19.25 -19.61 -12.14
C GLU A 478 20.19 -19.54 -13.35
N ASN A 479 19.67 -19.26 -14.54
CA ASN A 479 20.50 -19.11 -15.75
C ASN A 479 21.49 -17.95 -15.61
N THR A 480 21.12 -16.91 -14.89
CA THR A 480 22.01 -15.79 -14.56
C THR A 480 23.12 -16.23 -13.62
N MET A 481 22.82 -17.01 -12.58
CA MET A 481 23.82 -17.57 -11.68
C MET A 481 24.79 -18.49 -12.44
N VAL A 482 24.31 -19.30 -13.38
CA VAL A 482 25.15 -20.12 -14.27
C VAL A 482 26.10 -19.24 -15.09
N LYS A 483 25.59 -18.18 -15.74
CA LYS A 483 26.40 -17.23 -16.50
C LYS A 483 27.45 -16.53 -15.63
N MET A 484 27.07 -16.10 -14.42
CA MET A 484 27.99 -15.45 -13.47
C MET A 484 29.08 -16.41 -12.98
N ASN A 485 28.75 -17.69 -12.78
CA ASN A 485 29.72 -18.74 -12.42
C ASN A 485 30.62 -19.13 -13.60
N ALA A 486 30.17 -18.99 -14.84
CA ALA A 486 31.00 -19.23 -16.02
C ALA A 486 32.05 -18.13 -16.27
N LEU A 487 31.96 -16.97 -15.61
CA LEU A 487 32.97 -15.92 -15.73
C LEU A 487 34.36 -16.39 -15.23
N PRO A 488 35.46 -15.82 -15.76
CA PRO A 488 36.81 -16.10 -15.28
C PRO A 488 36.93 -15.94 -13.77
N LEU A 489 37.73 -16.78 -13.10
CA LEU A 489 37.89 -16.83 -11.63
C LEU A 489 38.15 -15.45 -11.01
N GLU A 490 38.92 -14.60 -11.66
CA GLU A 490 39.23 -13.23 -11.23
C GLU A 490 38.00 -12.31 -11.13
N ARG A 491 36.95 -12.62 -11.90
CA ARG A 491 35.67 -11.88 -11.93
C ARG A 491 34.58 -12.59 -11.13
N ARG A 492 34.80 -13.84 -10.71
CA ARG A 492 33.88 -14.55 -9.83
C ARG A 492 33.88 -13.86 -8.48
N ARG A 493 32.70 -13.49 -8.03
CA ARG A 493 32.50 -12.94 -6.70
C ARG A 493 31.25 -13.60 -6.11
N PRO A 494 31.06 -13.55 -4.78
CA PRO A 494 29.92 -14.18 -4.13
C PRO A 494 28.58 -13.68 -4.69
N LEU A 495 27.64 -14.61 -4.91
CA LEU A 495 26.33 -14.34 -5.51
C LEU A 495 25.32 -13.91 -4.45
N TYR A 496 25.35 -12.63 -4.10
CA TYR A 496 24.31 -12.02 -3.27
C TYR A 496 23.09 -11.62 -4.10
N GLN A 497 21.92 -11.62 -3.47
CA GLN A 497 20.64 -11.20 -4.08
C GLN A 497 20.79 -9.91 -4.89
N LYS A 498 21.24 -8.82 -4.25
CA LYS A 498 21.45 -7.50 -4.88
C LYS A 498 22.35 -7.57 -6.12
N ARG A 499 23.38 -8.41 -6.07
CA ARG A 499 24.33 -8.55 -7.18
C ARG A 499 23.71 -9.25 -8.39
N ILE A 500 22.87 -10.26 -8.15
CA ILE A 500 22.13 -10.96 -9.21
C ILE A 500 21.17 -9.96 -9.87
N THR A 501 20.43 -9.17 -9.09
CA THR A 501 19.56 -8.10 -9.59
C THR A 501 20.33 -7.11 -10.46
N GLU A 502 21.44 -6.56 -9.95
CA GLU A 502 22.27 -5.62 -10.71
C GLU A 502 22.87 -6.23 -11.98
N PHE A 503 23.18 -7.53 -11.99
CA PHE A 503 23.67 -8.20 -13.19
C PHE A 503 22.57 -8.32 -14.24
N LEU A 504 21.35 -8.70 -13.84
CA LEU A 504 20.17 -8.75 -14.74
C LEU A 504 19.89 -7.37 -15.34
N GLN A 505 19.78 -6.34 -14.51
CA GLN A 505 19.50 -4.96 -14.94
C GLN A 505 20.54 -4.40 -15.93
N ARG A 506 21.81 -4.83 -15.84
CA ARG A 506 22.88 -4.37 -16.74
C ARG A 506 22.98 -5.16 -18.03
N THR A 507 22.58 -6.42 -18.03
CA THR A 507 22.81 -7.33 -19.16
C THR A 507 21.67 -7.37 -20.16
N ASP A 508 20.46 -7.04 -19.72
CA ASP A 508 19.26 -7.13 -20.55
C ASP A 508 18.23 -6.08 -20.10
N ASP A 509 17.90 -5.15 -21.00
CA ASP A 509 17.06 -3.99 -20.74
C ASP A 509 15.64 -4.37 -20.28
N ARG A 510 15.17 -5.59 -20.59
CA ARG A 510 13.87 -6.10 -20.12
C ARG A 510 13.79 -6.16 -18.59
N TRP A 511 14.92 -6.32 -17.92
CA TRP A 511 15.02 -6.42 -16.46
C TRP A 511 15.43 -5.12 -15.78
N ARG A 512 15.52 -3.99 -16.53
CA ARG A 512 16.01 -2.70 -16.00
C ARG A 512 15.30 -2.26 -14.72
N ASN A 513 14.00 -2.54 -14.60
CA ASN A 513 13.18 -2.16 -13.45
C ASN A 513 12.91 -3.32 -12.47
N LEU A 514 13.55 -4.49 -12.65
CA LEU A 514 13.35 -5.64 -11.78
C LEU A 514 13.81 -5.31 -10.36
N GLY A 515 12.90 -5.39 -9.40
CA GLY A 515 13.19 -5.12 -8.00
C GLY A 515 13.89 -6.29 -7.29
N ASP A 516 14.68 -5.97 -6.27
CA ASP A 516 15.34 -6.96 -5.41
C ASP A 516 14.36 -7.99 -4.83
N TRP A 517 13.12 -7.58 -4.53
CA TRP A 517 12.08 -8.45 -3.99
C TRP A 517 11.77 -9.64 -4.92
N ALA A 518 11.73 -9.43 -6.25
CA ALA A 518 11.41 -10.48 -7.21
C ALA A 518 12.53 -11.54 -7.27
N VAL A 519 13.78 -11.08 -7.22
CA VAL A 519 14.96 -11.98 -7.17
C VAL A 519 14.98 -12.76 -5.85
N ARG A 520 14.58 -12.15 -4.73
CA ARG A 520 14.45 -12.86 -3.45
C ARG A 520 13.43 -13.98 -3.52
N ASP A 521 12.23 -13.68 -4.00
CA ASP A 521 11.14 -14.65 -4.08
C ASP A 521 11.50 -15.81 -5.02
N ALA A 522 12.19 -15.50 -6.13
CA ALA A 522 12.74 -16.48 -7.05
C ALA A 522 13.81 -17.39 -6.39
N LEU A 523 14.75 -16.82 -5.64
CA LEU A 523 15.77 -17.58 -4.92
C LEU A 523 15.18 -18.47 -3.82
N GLU A 524 14.15 -17.97 -3.14
CA GLU A 524 13.42 -18.74 -2.15
C GLU A 524 12.67 -19.92 -2.78
N LEU A 525 12.04 -19.72 -3.94
CA LEU A 525 11.42 -20.81 -4.71
C LEU A 525 12.45 -21.85 -5.15
N LEU A 526 13.57 -21.41 -5.74
CA LEU A 526 14.67 -22.30 -6.14
C LEU A 526 15.26 -23.07 -4.93
N ARG A 527 15.25 -22.46 -3.74
CA ARG A 527 15.69 -23.11 -2.49
C ARG A 527 14.75 -24.23 -2.08
N ILE A 528 13.44 -23.97 -2.14
CA ILE A 528 12.40 -24.98 -1.87
C ILE A 528 12.52 -26.14 -2.87
N GLU A 529 12.81 -25.84 -4.14
CA GLU A 529 13.08 -26.83 -5.20
C GLU A 529 14.46 -27.52 -5.06
N LYS A 530 15.27 -27.13 -4.08
CA LYS A 530 16.64 -27.63 -3.84
C LYS A 530 17.62 -27.39 -5.00
N ARG A 531 17.35 -26.40 -5.86
CA ARG A 531 18.23 -26.00 -6.97
C ARG A 531 19.30 -24.98 -6.56
N VAL A 532 19.02 -24.21 -5.50
CA VAL A 532 20.00 -23.32 -4.86
C VAL A 532 20.02 -23.53 -3.35
N ARG A 533 21.13 -23.14 -2.72
CA ARG A 533 21.30 -23.14 -1.27
C ARG A 533 22.01 -21.88 -0.80
N LEU A 534 21.85 -21.53 0.48
CA LEU A 534 22.51 -20.38 1.11
C LEU A 534 23.68 -20.86 1.98
N THR A 535 24.88 -20.30 1.80
CA THR A 535 26.08 -20.69 2.56
C THR A 535 26.12 -20.02 3.94
N GLY A 536 25.11 -20.28 4.77
CA GLY A 536 24.89 -19.68 6.09
C GLY A 536 23.77 -18.62 6.13
N PRO A 537 23.42 -18.06 7.30
CA PRO A 537 22.22 -17.22 7.46
C PRO A 537 22.18 -15.94 6.60
N LYS A 538 23.35 -15.41 6.25
CA LYS A 538 23.55 -14.25 5.36
C LYS A 538 24.58 -14.55 4.26
N GLY A 539 24.79 -15.84 3.98
CA GLY A 539 25.80 -16.27 3.02
C GLY A 539 25.43 -15.93 1.57
N PRO A 540 26.36 -16.11 0.63
CA PRO A 540 26.02 -16.10 -0.78
C PRO A 540 25.11 -17.26 -1.15
N TRP A 541 24.40 -17.11 -2.27
CA TRP A 541 23.65 -18.17 -2.89
C TRP A 541 24.56 -19.04 -3.76
N GLU A 542 24.43 -20.36 -3.67
CA GLU A 542 25.14 -21.34 -4.46
C GLU A 542 24.15 -22.19 -5.25
N LEU A 543 24.50 -22.52 -6.51
CA LEU A 543 23.77 -23.51 -7.29
C LEU A 543 24.07 -24.90 -6.71
N CYS A 544 23.03 -25.71 -6.53
CA CYS A 544 23.18 -27.12 -6.23
C CYS A 544 23.59 -27.85 -7.52
N SER A 545 24.67 -28.63 -7.44
CA SER A 545 25.20 -29.45 -8.54
C SER A 545 24.41 -30.72 -8.75
#